data_AF-A0A644ZE00-F1
#
_entry.id   AF-A0A644ZE00-F1
#
_cell.length_a   1.000
_cell.length_b   1.000
_cell.length_c   1.000
_cell.angle_alpha   90.00
_cell.angle_beta   90.00
_cell.angle_gamma   90.00
#
_symmetry.space_group_name_H-M   'P 1'
#
loop_
_entity.id
_entity.type
_entity.pdbx_description
1 polymer ?
#
loop_
_entity_poly.entity_id
_entity_poly.type
_entity_poly.pdbx_seq_one_letter_code
_entity_poly.pdbx_strand_id
1 'polypeptide(L)'
;MEIKVKYAGYIEKEMKEAAKLISMEKLRLDDLDYDQIPNLSLESRQKLKLVNPLSLGQASRISGVNPADIAVLAVYLKQKRS
;
A
#
# COMPACT_ATOMS: atom_id res chain seq x y z
N MET A 1 -37.79 -0.01 -5.41
CA MET A 1 -36.75 0.83 -4.77
C MET A 1 -35.59 0.04 -4.16
N GLU A 2 -35.65 -1.30 -4.07
CA GLU A 2 -34.60 -2.13 -3.45
C GLU A 2 -33.25 -2.17 -4.17
N ILE A 3 -33.21 -1.91 -5.49
CA ILE A 3 -31.96 -1.94 -6.27
C ILE A 3 -31.02 -0.82 -5.81
N LYS A 4 -31.50 0.42 -5.69
CA LYS A 4 -30.64 1.58 -5.37
C LYS A 4 -29.93 1.46 -4.01
N VAL A 5 -30.61 0.88 -3.01
CA VAL A 5 -30.05 0.73 -1.64
C VAL A 5 -28.95 -0.33 -1.61
N LYS A 6 -29.13 -1.47 -2.30
CA LYS A 6 -28.08 -2.49 -2.40
C LYS A 6 -26.83 -1.94 -3.09
N TYR A 7 -26.98 -1.25 -4.22
CA TYR A 7 -25.86 -0.71 -4.98
C TYR A 7 -25.13 0.44 -4.27
N ALA A 8 -25.82 1.24 -3.46
CA ALA A 8 -25.20 2.33 -2.71
C ALA A 8 -24.08 1.83 -1.78
N GLY A 9 -24.28 0.71 -1.09
CA GLY A 9 -23.25 0.12 -0.23
C GLY A 9 -22.03 -0.40 -1.01
N TYR A 10 -22.25 -0.99 -2.19
CA TYR A 10 -21.14 -1.40 -3.07
C TYR A 10 -20.36 -0.20 -3.61
N ILE A 11 -21.06 0.83 -4.07
CA ILE A 11 -20.42 2.06 -4.58
C ILE A 11 -19.60 2.74 -3.49
N GLU A 12 -20.13 2.83 -2.26
CA GLU A 12 -19.40 3.42 -1.14
C GLU A 12 -18.13 2.63 -0.80
N LYS A 13 -18.21 1.29 -0.84
CA LYS A 13 -17.04 0.42 -0.64
C LYS A 13 -15.98 0.64 -1.72
N GLU A 14 -16.37 0.63 -2.99
CA GLU A 14 -15.46 0.87 -4.12
C GLU A 14 -14.81 2.26 -4.04
N MET A 15 -15.58 3.29 -3.68
CA MET A 15 -15.04 4.64 -3.47
C MET A 15 -14.01 4.69 -2.33
N LYS A 16 -14.27 3.97 -1.23
CA LYS A 16 -13.33 3.89 -0.11
C LYS A 16 -12.04 3.15 -0.49
N GLU A 17 -12.15 2.09 -1.28
CA GLU A 17 -10.98 1.37 -1.82
C GLU A 17 -10.19 2.24 -2.79
N ALA A 18 -10.86 2.95 -3.70
CA ALA A 18 -10.23 3.90 -4.61
C ALA A 18 -9.52 5.04 -3.84
N ALA A 19 -10.15 5.62 -2.82
CA ALA A 19 -9.55 6.65 -1.98
C ALA A 19 -8.29 6.14 -1.25
N LYS A 20 -8.31 4.90 -0.76
CA LYS A 20 -7.14 4.25 -0.16
C LYS A 20 -6.01 4.12 -1.16
N LEU A 21 -6.28 3.65 -2.39
CA LEU A 21 -5.26 3.54 -3.44
C LEU A 21 -4.64 4.91 -3.78
N ILE A 22 -5.47 5.95 -3.94
CA ILE A 22 -5.01 7.31 -4.19
C ILE A 22 -4.12 7.82 -3.05
N SER A 23 -4.47 7.51 -1.80
CA SER A 23 -3.64 7.89 -0.64
C SER A 23 -2.27 7.20 -0.67
N MET A 24 -2.21 5.93 -1.12
CA MET A 24 -0.98 5.17 -1.22
C MET A 24 -0.05 5.69 -2.32
N GLU A 25 -0.59 6.20 -3.44
CA GLU A 25 0.23 6.82 -4.48
C GLU A 25 0.93 8.11 -4.00
N LYS A 26 0.34 8.82 -3.05
CA LYS A 26 0.93 10.03 -2.46
C LYS A 26 2.00 9.72 -1.40
N LEU A 27 2.06 8.47 -0.91
CA LEU A 27 3.05 8.05 0.08
C LEU A 27 4.35 7.65 -0.63
N ARG A 28 5.25 8.62 -0.73
CA ARG A 28 6.59 8.43 -1.30
C ARG A 28 7.47 7.53 -0.42
N LEU A 29 8.23 6.66 -1.08
CA LEU A 29 9.18 5.70 -0.51
C LEU A 29 10.64 6.17 -0.66
N ASP A 30 10.87 7.48 -0.76
CA ASP A 30 12.20 8.03 -1.04
C ASP A 30 13.21 7.65 0.05
N ASP A 31 14.36 7.10 -0.38
CA ASP A 31 15.54 6.75 0.44
C ASP A 31 15.22 5.85 1.66
N LEU A 32 14.48 4.77 1.41
CA LEU A 32 14.22 3.72 2.39
C LEU A 32 15.25 2.60 2.30
N ASP A 33 15.98 2.38 3.39
CA ASP A 33 16.66 1.11 3.59
C ASP A 33 15.63 0.05 4.02
N TYR A 34 15.18 -0.77 3.06
CA TYR A 34 14.27 -1.88 3.32
C TYR A 34 14.86 -2.91 4.29
N ASP A 35 16.18 -2.90 4.53
CA ASP A 35 16.79 -3.77 5.53
C ASP A 35 16.39 -3.42 6.97
N GLN A 36 16.13 -2.14 7.23
CA GLN A 36 15.77 -1.64 8.56
C GLN A 36 14.28 -1.78 8.87
N ILE A 37 13.46 -2.27 7.93
CA ILE A 37 12.02 -2.37 8.14
C ILE A 37 11.71 -3.68 8.88
N PRO A 38 11.25 -3.61 10.14
CA PRO A 38 10.89 -4.80 10.90
C PRO A 38 9.63 -5.45 10.30
N ASN A 39 9.55 -6.79 10.38
CA ASN A 39 8.41 -7.58 9.92
C ASN A 39 8.10 -7.50 8.41
N LEU A 40 8.97 -6.87 7.61
CA LEU A 40 8.89 -6.94 6.15
C LEU A 40 9.49 -8.26 5.68
N SER A 41 8.70 -9.07 4.96
CA SER A 41 9.12 -10.38 4.48
C SER A 41 10.38 -10.32 3.61
N LEU A 42 11.14 -11.40 3.59
CA LEU A 42 12.38 -11.49 2.80
C LEU A 42 12.10 -11.32 1.30
N GLU A 43 11.04 -11.95 0.79
CA GLU A 43 10.65 -11.87 -0.62
C GLU A 43 10.27 -10.43 -1.00
N SER A 44 9.39 -9.79 -0.22
CA SER A 44 9.00 -8.40 -0.49
C SER A 44 10.21 -7.49 -0.41
N ARG A 45 11.08 -7.65 0.59
CA ARG A 45 12.32 -6.87 0.74
C ARG A 45 13.23 -6.98 -0.48
N GLN A 46 13.48 -8.19 -0.97
CA GLN A 46 14.29 -8.42 -2.17
C GLN A 46 13.68 -7.74 -3.39
N LYS A 47 12.38 -7.88 -3.58
CA LYS A 47 11.66 -7.29 -4.72
C LYS A 47 11.60 -5.76 -4.66
N LEU A 48 11.38 -5.20 -3.49
CA LEU A 48 11.36 -3.75 -3.26
C LEU A 48 12.73 -3.14 -3.51
N LYS A 49 13.81 -3.79 -3.08
CA LYS A 49 15.18 -3.36 -3.41
C LYS A 49 15.47 -3.43 -4.90
N LEU A 50 15.01 -4.49 -5.57
CA LEU A 50 15.23 -4.68 -7.01
C LEU A 50 14.48 -3.65 -7.85
N VAL A 51 13.21 -3.40 -7.54
CA VAL A 51 12.34 -2.51 -8.31
C VAL A 51 12.53 -1.04 -7.90
N ASN A 52 12.88 -0.80 -6.64
CA ASN A 52 13.02 0.52 -6.03
C ASN A 52 11.82 1.45 -6.29
N PRO A 53 10.60 1.08 -5.83
CA PRO A 53 9.39 1.84 -6.11
C PRO A 53 9.41 3.23 -5.46
N LEU A 54 8.88 4.22 -6.18
CA LEU A 54 8.81 5.62 -5.73
C LEU A 54 7.64 5.87 -4.75
N SER A 55 6.59 5.04 -4.81
CA SER A 55 5.40 5.18 -3.98
C SER A 55 4.94 3.86 -3.40
N LEU A 56 4.19 3.92 -2.29
CA LEU A 56 3.54 2.75 -1.70
C LEU A 56 2.52 2.12 -2.67
N GLY A 57 1.88 2.94 -3.51
CA GLY A 57 1.01 2.48 -4.58
C GLY A 57 1.78 1.65 -5.62
N GLN A 58 2.94 2.12 -6.08
CA GLN A 58 3.80 1.36 -6.98
C GLN A 58 4.29 0.06 -6.34
N ALA A 59 4.73 0.10 -5.08
CA ALA A 59 5.14 -1.09 -4.33
C ALA A 59 4.03 -2.16 -4.29
N SER A 60 2.78 -1.75 -4.10
CA SER A 60 1.64 -2.68 -4.03
C SER A 60 1.32 -3.42 -5.32
N ARG A 61 1.83 -2.95 -6.47
CA ARG A 61 1.67 -3.60 -7.78
C ARG A 61 2.82 -4.54 -8.14
N ILE A 62 3.87 -4.60 -7.33
CA ILE A 62 5.01 -5.49 -7.59
C ILE A 62 4.56 -6.93 -7.35
N SER A 63 4.72 -7.79 -8.35
CA SER A 63 4.33 -9.20 -8.25
C SER A 63 5.04 -9.90 -7.09
N GLY A 64 4.28 -10.48 -6.18
CA GLY A 64 4.74 -11.13 -4.95
C GLY A 64 5.27 -10.19 -3.87
N VAL A 65 4.96 -8.90 -3.95
CA VAL A 65 4.82 -8.07 -2.75
C VAL A 65 3.37 -8.22 -2.26
N ASN A 66 3.19 -8.76 -1.05
CA ASN A 66 1.85 -9.05 -0.53
C ASN A 66 1.21 -7.84 0.18
N PRO A 67 -0.13 -7.82 0.34
CA PRO A 67 -0.82 -6.70 1.00
C PRO A 67 -0.41 -6.46 2.46
N ALA A 68 0.04 -7.48 3.19
CA ALA A 68 0.46 -7.34 4.59
C ALA A 68 1.77 -6.57 4.70
N ASP A 69 2.74 -6.85 3.81
CA ASP A 69 4.01 -6.14 3.72
C ASP A 69 3.81 -4.66 3.32
N ILE A 70 2.83 -4.38 2.47
CA ILE A 70 2.41 -3.01 2.15
C ILE A 70 1.85 -2.28 3.38
N ALA A 71 1.10 -2.97 4.24
CA ALA A 71 0.63 -2.39 5.50
C ALA A 71 1.80 -2.11 6.46
N VAL A 72 2.79 -3.01 6.54
CA VAL A 72 4.03 -2.80 7.31
C VAL A 72 4.76 -1.53 6.83
N LEU A 73 4.97 -1.39 5.52
CA LEU A 73 5.57 -0.19 4.92
C LEU A 73 4.78 1.09 5.25
N ALA A 74 3.45 1.05 5.17
CA ALA A 74 2.60 2.20 5.48
C ALA A 74 2.76 2.65 6.94
N VAL A 75 2.79 1.70 7.88
CA VAL A 75 2.99 1.98 9.31
C VAL A 75 4.38 2.52 9.57
N TYR A 76 5.41 1.92 8.96
CA TYR A 76 6.80 2.37 9.08
C TYR A 76 6.96 3.82 8.59
N LEU A 77 6.42 4.16 7.42
CA LEU A 77 6.42 5.52 6.88
C LEU A 77 5.72 6.52 7.81
N LYS A 78 4.60 6.12 8.42
CA LYS A 78 3.86 6.97 9.35
C LYS A 78 4.70 7.26 10.61
N GLN A 79 5.40 6.27 11.15
CA GLN A 79 6.28 6.43 12.31
C GLN A 79 7.50 7.31 11.98
N LYS A 80 8.12 7.14 10.81
CA LYS A 80 9.27 7.96 10.38
C LYS A 80 8.94 9.45 10.19
N ARG A 81 7.67 9.79 9.93
CA ARG A 81 7.17 11.17 9.72
C ARG A 81 6.62 11.83 10.97
N SER A 82 6.44 11.09 12.07
CA SER A 82 5.96 11.60 13.36
C SER A 82 7.14 12.06 14.20
#